data_AF-A0AAW5ALT9-F1
#
_entry.id   AF-A0AAW5ALT9-F1
#
_cell.length_a   1.000
_cell.length_b   1.000
_cell.length_c   1.000
_cell.angle_alpha   90.00
_cell.angle_beta   90.00
_cell.angle_gamma   90.00
#
_symmetry.space_group_name_H-M   'P 1'
#
loop_
_entity.id
_entity.type
_entity.pdbx_description
1 polymer ?
#
loop_
_entity_poly.entity_id
_entity_poly.type
_entity_poly.pdbx_seq_one_letter_code
_entity_poly.pdbx_strand_id
1 'polypeptide(L)'
;MQMPSEQKDHSKMMKQMGGMSMTGDVDYDFAANMRMHHQMAVEMAQAELQNGKNPEMLRMAKDIIAAQKKEIAVFDQWIKANKKP
;
A
#
# COMPACT_ATOMS: atom_id res chain seq x y z
N MET A 1 -24.32 22.94 -10.52
CA MET A 1 -23.98 22.23 -9.26
C MET A 1 -22.96 21.16 -9.62
N GLN A 2 -21.67 21.40 -9.37
CA GLN A 2 -20.63 20.39 -9.54
C GLN A 2 -19.55 20.58 -8.46
N MET A 3 -19.11 19.46 -7.90
CA MET A 3 -18.49 19.34 -6.59
C MET A 3 -16.99 19.71 -6.59
N PRO A 4 -16.49 20.57 -5.67
CA PRO A 4 -15.06 20.90 -5.57
C PRO A 4 -14.19 19.80 -4.92
N SER A 5 -14.76 18.66 -4.55
CA SER A 5 -14.10 17.66 -3.69
C SER A 5 -13.17 16.70 -4.44
N GLU A 6 -13.36 16.47 -5.74
CA GLU A 6 -12.55 15.51 -6.53
C GLU A 6 -11.14 16.03 -6.87
N GLN A 7 -10.94 17.35 -6.97
CA GLN A 7 -9.62 17.93 -7.25
C GLN A 7 -8.64 17.83 -6.07
N LYS A 8 -9.16 17.83 -4.84
CA LYS A 8 -8.32 17.73 -3.63
C LYS A 8 -7.77 16.32 -3.42
N ASP A 9 -8.52 15.29 -3.79
CA ASP A 9 -8.05 13.91 -3.68
C ASP A 9 -6.99 13.58 -4.75
N HIS A 10 -7.19 14.07 -5.98
CA HIS A 10 -6.24 13.83 -7.07
C HIS A 10 -4.88 14.49 -6.82
N SER A 11 -4.88 15.70 -6.24
CA SER A 11 -3.64 16.39 -5.87
C SER A 11 -2.94 15.76 -4.66
N LYS A 12 -3.68 15.10 -3.75
CA LYS A 12 -3.11 14.32 -2.65
C LYS A 12 -2.44 13.04 -3.16
N MET A 13 -3.08 12.33 -4.09
CA MET A 13 -2.50 11.15 -4.75
C MET A 13 -1.25 11.50 -5.57
N MET A 14 -1.25 12.61 -6.32
CA MET A 14 -0.08 13.06 -7.09
C MET A 14 1.08 13.49 -6.19
N LYS A 15 0.79 14.12 -5.03
CA LYS A 15 1.82 14.44 -4.03
C LYS A 15 2.40 13.21 -3.34
N GLN A 16 1.62 12.14 -3.25
CA GLN A 16 2.03 10.85 -2.71
C GLN A 16 2.85 10.03 -3.72
N MET A 17 2.59 10.19 -5.03
CA MET A 17 3.42 9.60 -6.10
C MET A 17 4.70 10.40 -6.41
N GLY A 18 4.73 11.71 -6.18
CA GLY A 18 5.94 12.54 -6.33
C GLY A 18 6.94 12.46 -5.17
N GLY A 19 6.75 11.54 -4.23
CA GLY A 19 7.37 11.56 -2.90
C GLY A 19 8.26 10.39 -2.54
N MET A 20 8.59 9.46 -3.45
CA MET A 20 9.65 8.48 -3.19
C MET A 20 11.01 9.14 -3.45
N SER A 21 11.41 10.00 -2.51
CA SER A 21 12.82 10.40 -2.42
C SER A 21 13.61 9.17 -2.05
N MET A 22 14.32 8.59 -3.02
CA MET A 22 15.32 7.55 -2.76
C MET A 22 16.31 8.13 -1.75
N THR A 23 16.41 7.48 -0.60
CA THR A 23 17.30 7.92 0.48
C THR A 23 18.76 7.65 0.16
N GLY A 24 19.02 6.82 -0.86
CA GLY A 24 20.34 6.30 -1.21
C GLY A 24 20.69 5.03 -0.44
N ASP A 25 19.86 4.64 0.53
CA ASP A 25 19.90 3.36 1.19
C ASP A 25 18.91 2.42 0.50
N VAL A 26 19.43 1.56 -0.37
CA VAL A 26 18.60 0.70 -1.23
C VAL A 26 17.76 -0.29 -0.41
N ASP A 27 18.28 -0.77 0.72
CA ASP A 27 17.55 -1.69 1.58
C ASP A 27 16.37 -0.98 2.26
N TYR A 28 16.61 0.24 2.75
CA TYR A 28 15.55 1.06 3.33
C TYR A 28 14.49 1.45 2.30
N ASP A 29 14.92 1.91 1.13
CA ASP A 29 14.03 2.31 0.05
C ASP A 29 13.18 1.11 -0.42
N PHE A 30 13.79 -0.08 -0.54
CA PHE A 30 13.06 -1.31 -0.86
C PHE A 30 12.00 -1.65 0.20
N ALA A 31 12.39 -1.67 1.48
CA ALA A 31 11.48 -2.02 2.57
C ALA A 31 10.32 -1.01 2.68
N ALA A 32 10.60 0.29 2.58
CA ALA A 32 9.59 1.34 2.64
C ALA A 32 8.62 1.27 1.47
N ASN A 33 9.14 1.06 0.25
CA ASN A 33 8.33 1.00 -0.96
C ASN A 33 7.47 -0.27 -0.99
N MET A 34 8.02 -1.43 -0.62
CA MET A 34 7.26 -2.68 -0.58
C MET A 34 6.19 -2.68 0.51
N ARG A 35 6.48 -2.09 1.67
CA ARG A 35 5.46 -1.85 2.71
C ARG A 35 4.28 -1.04 2.19
N MET A 36 4.54 0.05 1.45
CA MET A 36 3.49 0.88 0.85
C MET A 36 2.73 0.13 -0.26
N HIS A 37 3.44 -0.52 -1.17
CA HIS A 37 2.85 -1.29 -2.26
C HIS A 37 1.93 -2.40 -1.73
N HIS A 38 2.36 -3.12 -0.69
CA HIS A 38 1.53 -4.13 -0.05
C HIS A 38 0.30 -3.55 0.64
N GLN A 39 0.43 -2.40 1.28
CA GLN A 39 -0.72 -1.72 1.89
C GLN A 39 -1.80 -1.39 0.82
N MET A 40 -1.39 -0.90 -0.34
CA MET A 40 -2.30 -0.63 -1.46
C MET A 40 -2.98 -1.91 -1.97
N ALA A 41 -2.23 -3.01 -2.10
CA ALA A 41 -2.80 -4.28 -2.54
C ALA A 41 -3.75 -4.91 -1.50
N VAL A 42 -3.51 -4.72 -0.20
CA VAL A 42 -4.47 -5.06 0.86
C VAL A 42 -5.77 -4.27 0.71
N GLU A 43 -5.68 -2.96 0.45
CA GLU A 43 -6.85 -2.10 0.26
C GLU A 43 -7.67 -2.50 -0.97
N MET A 44 -7.01 -2.79 -2.10
CA MET A 44 -7.68 -3.30 -3.30
C MET A 44 -8.34 -4.66 -3.06
N ALA A 45 -7.65 -5.58 -2.37
CA ALA A 45 -8.22 -6.88 -2.03
C ALA A 45 -9.42 -6.75 -1.08
N GLN A 46 -9.40 -5.79 -0.15
CA GLN A 46 -10.56 -5.49 0.69
C GLN A 46 -11.74 -4.96 -0.13
N ALA A 47 -11.49 -4.11 -1.13
CA ALA A 47 -12.54 -3.64 -2.04
C ALA A 47 -13.14 -4.79 -2.85
N GLU A 48 -12.32 -5.75 -3.31
CA GLU A 48 -12.79 -6.97 -3.97
C GLU A 48 -13.64 -7.84 -3.03
N LEU A 49 -13.28 -7.97 -1.75
CA LEU A 49 -14.10 -8.71 -0.79
C LEU A 49 -15.45 -8.04 -0.50
N GLN A 50 -15.54 -6.73 -0.63
CA GLN A 50 -16.77 -5.98 -0.37
C GLN A 50 -17.71 -5.97 -1.59
N ASN A 51 -17.16 -5.89 -2.80
CA ASN A 51 -17.94 -5.59 -4.01
C ASN A 51 -17.85 -6.68 -5.09
N GLY A 52 -16.86 -7.57 -4.98
CA GLY A 52 -16.60 -8.65 -5.93
C GLY A 52 -17.66 -9.74 -5.89
N LYS A 53 -17.78 -10.46 -7.01
CA LYS A 53 -18.79 -11.51 -7.20
C LYS A 53 -18.20 -12.84 -7.65
N ASN A 54 -16.98 -12.83 -8.19
CA ASN A 54 -16.33 -14.05 -8.66
C ASN A 54 -15.74 -14.82 -7.46
N PRO A 55 -16.15 -16.08 -7.20
CA PRO A 55 -15.69 -16.83 -6.03
C PRO A 55 -14.18 -17.10 -6.00
N GLU A 56 -13.55 -17.28 -7.16
CA GLU A 56 -12.10 -17.45 -7.28
C GLU A 56 -11.37 -16.16 -6.92
N MET A 57 -11.88 -15.02 -7.39
CA MET A 57 -11.28 -13.73 -7.07
C MET A 57 -11.46 -13.34 -5.60
N LEU A 58 -12.61 -13.65 -5.01
CA LEU A 58 -12.84 -13.47 -3.58
C LEU A 58 -11.91 -14.34 -2.73
N ARG A 59 -11.61 -15.56 -3.17
CA ARG A 59 -10.61 -16.41 -2.51
C ARG A 59 -9.21 -15.80 -2.62
N MET A 60 -8.82 -15.39 -3.83
CA MET A 60 -7.52 -14.76 -4.05
C MET A 60 -7.35 -13.49 -3.21
N ALA A 61 -8.40 -12.66 -3.08
CA ALA A 61 -8.38 -11.48 -2.24
C ALA A 61 -8.12 -11.80 -0.74
N LYS A 62 -8.71 -12.88 -0.21
CA LYS A 62 -8.41 -13.34 1.16
C LYS A 62 -6.96 -13.76 1.32
N ASP A 63 -6.44 -14.50 0.34
CA ASP A 63 -5.06 -14.99 0.35
C ASP A 63 -4.06 -13.83 0.27
N ILE A 64 -4.31 -12.83 -0.59
CA ILE A 64 -3.52 -11.60 -0.71
C ILE A 64 -3.50 -10.85 0.62
N ILE A 65 -4.65 -10.63 1.26
CA ILE A 65 -4.72 -9.93 2.55
C ILE A 65 -3.91 -10.66 3.62
N ALA A 66 -4.02 -11.99 3.68
CA ALA A 66 -3.32 -12.78 4.69
C ALA A 66 -1.80 -12.78 4.49
N ALA A 67 -1.33 -12.90 3.25
CA ALA A 67 0.09 -12.87 2.93
C ALA A 67 0.69 -11.48 3.15
N GLN A 68 0.10 -10.45 2.53
CA GLN A 68 0.69 -9.12 2.52
C GLN A 68 0.63 -8.42 3.88
N LYS A 69 -0.35 -8.73 4.74
CA LYS A 69 -0.32 -8.25 6.14
C LYS A 69 0.87 -8.80 6.93
N LYS A 70 1.30 -10.04 6.67
CA LYS A 70 2.49 -10.61 7.32
C LYS A 70 3.75 -9.92 6.81
N GLU A 71 3.85 -9.68 5.50
CA GLU A 71 5.00 -9.00 4.89
C GLU A 71 5.10 -7.54 5.35
N ILE A 72 3.96 -6.82 5.45
CA ILE A 72 3.92 -5.48 6.04
C ILE A 72 4.50 -5.48 7.45
N ALA A 73 4.13 -6.45 8.29
CA ALA A 73 4.67 -6.55 9.64
C ALA A 73 6.19 -6.78 9.66
N VAL A 74 6.70 -7.59 8.72
CA VAL A 74 8.15 -7.80 8.54
C VAL A 74 8.85 -6.51 8.14
N PHE A 75 8.32 -5.78 7.14
CA PHE A 75 8.89 -4.50 6.71
C PHE A 75 8.82 -3.44 7.81
N ASP A 76 7.71 -3.34 8.54
CA ASP A 76 7.56 -2.39 9.65
C ASP A 76 8.57 -2.67 10.78
N GLN A 77 8.79 -3.94 11.11
CA GLN A 77 9.80 -4.33 12.10
C GLN A 77 11.21 -4.02 11.61
N TRP A 78 11.53 -4.34 10.36
CA TRP A 78 12.84 -4.09 9.78
C TRP A 78 13.13 -2.59 9.70
N ILE A 79 12.19 -1.78 9.20
CA ILE A 79 12.32 -0.32 9.12
C ILE A 79 12.53 0.26 10.52
N LYS A 80 11.76 -0.17 11.52
CA LYS A 80 11.90 0.32 12.90
C LYS A 80 13.29 0.00 13.48
N ALA A 81 13.82 -1.20 13.21
CA ALA A 81 15.12 -1.63 13.71
C ALA A 81 16.30 -0.93 13.00
N ASN A 82 16.11 -0.48 11.75
CA ASN A 82 17.16 0.08 10.91
C ASN A 82 16.98 1.58 10.62
N LYS A 83 16.11 2.29 11.37
CA LYS A 83 16.02 3.75 11.29
C LYS A 83 17.37 4.35 11.68
N LYS A 84 18.06 4.94 10.70
CA LYS A 84 19.22 5.79 10.97
C LYS A 84 18.73 7.06 11.70
N PRO A 85 19.43 7.51 12.76
CA PRO A 85 19.08 8.70 13.51
C PRO A 85 19.13 9.97 12.65
#